data_AF-A0A4Q2ZZD8-F1
#
_entry.id   AF-A0A4Q2ZZD8-F1
#
_cell.length_a   1.000
_cell.length_b   1.000
_cell.length_c   1.000
_cell.angle_alpha   90.00
_cell.angle_beta   90.00
_cell.angle_gamma   90.00
#
_symmetry.space_group_name_H-M   'P 1'
#
loop_
_entity.id
_entity.type
_entity.pdbx_description
1 polymer ?
#
loop_
_entity_poly.entity_id
_entity_poly.type
_entity_poly.pdbx_seq_one_letter_code
_entity_poly.pdbx_strand_id
1 'polypeptide(L)'
;MKLHLFTAFSLLSLKFCVASEANYALSFNGIDEQVDLFMAPLMKEWTVSAWIKKEGPWKEKEVVVGNGWVTTDGWEDYPLCVDTGRLAVGRTGVFAKDAPAAGIWHHIASIWDGETTTLYWNGEEIAKKRGGGAICPSFLGSGDGKEFFKGQIDEVRVWNTALPKDVIESWMGKPVDSSHPRYNRLVAYYRFDDQALDATDYAGENKADRKIHYKSKRSSEGPAYVINDNAAFAIPAKPMTHLASHALRSTLGARPGERDVELLKLRIHLEGNQTPLHLNGLTLDLSKCDALDDIERLHIDSLGPDAELDRKLATFEPSIAPAAQLRLEQGDSLALKPGINYIAVTADLRSDATPGHHVHARCEALSLSGQKIEPLDIGAQAGKPILSPKKDPHTVKVLNWNIWHGGIEKGREIGPQQMIEVIKASDADVVAMVETYGSGPRIAQALGYRFHETGPGSNLSIMSRYPIVDTYKSNKGSFSSTGVKVKLDNGKEALIWCVWLRYWKGDYTIAHNVRNYESKDQWIAGDNNAPVVDLQEILEKDIDAFYDGKMPIVIAGDFNSCSHLDFTMRAAAAGIHNGWEVDFPTAKVILNRGYKD
;
A
#
# COMPACT_ATOMS: atom_id res chain seq x y z
N MET A 1 -33.99 -28.83 -46.10
CA MET A 1 -34.02 -28.01 -44.87
C MET A 1 -32.62 -28.05 -44.27
N LYS A 2 -31.74 -27.13 -44.71
CA LYS A 2 -30.36 -26.98 -44.20
C LYS A 2 -30.38 -25.83 -43.20
N LEU A 3 -30.13 -26.12 -41.93
CA LEU A 3 -30.10 -25.12 -40.86
C LEU A 3 -28.66 -24.60 -40.76
N HIS A 4 -28.43 -23.36 -41.19
CA HIS A 4 -27.16 -22.68 -40.99
C HIS A 4 -27.09 -22.14 -39.55
N LEU A 5 -26.17 -22.68 -38.76
CA LEU A 5 -25.79 -22.14 -37.46
C LEU A 5 -24.90 -20.92 -37.70
N PHE A 6 -25.41 -19.71 -37.48
CA PHE A 6 -24.59 -18.51 -37.40
C PHE A 6 -23.96 -18.46 -36.00
N THR A 7 -22.67 -18.79 -35.91
CA THR A 7 -21.83 -18.46 -34.75
C THR A 7 -21.61 -16.94 -34.72
N ALA A 8 -22.24 -16.27 -33.76
CA ALA A 8 -21.94 -14.89 -33.42
C ALA A 8 -20.57 -14.85 -32.73
N PHE A 9 -19.54 -14.38 -33.44
CA PHE A 9 -18.30 -13.93 -32.81
C PHE A 9 -18.63 -12.66 -32.03
N SER A 10 -18.72 -12.75 -30.70
CA SER A 10 -18.65 -11.56 -29.86
C SER A 10 -17.24 -11.01 -29.97
N LEU A 11 -17.08 -9.91 -30.70
CA LEU A 11 -15.91 -9.05 -30.60
C LEU A 11 -15.88 -8.51 -29.16
N LEU A 12 -15.13 -9.18 -28.28
CA LEU A 12 -14.63 -8.55 -27.06
C LEU A 12 -13.73 -7.41 -27.55
N SER A 13 -14.22 -6.18 -27.47
CA SER A 13 -13.34 -5.02 -27.59
C SER A 13 -12.40 -5.06 -26.39
N LEU A 14 -11.18 -5.58 -26.60
CA LEU A 14 -10.06 -5.20 -25.75
C LEU A 14 -10.00 -3.68 -25.83
N LYS A 15 -10.43 -3.00 -24.76
CA LYS A 15 -10.09 -1.60 -24.54
C LYS A 15 -8.57 -1.56 -24.36
N PHE A 16 -7.84 -1.38 -25.45
CA PHE A 16 -6.51 -0.85 -25.38
C PHE A 16 -6.64 0.52 -24.71
N CYS A 17 -6.14 0.63 -23.48
CA CYS A 17 -5.89 1.91 -22.87
C CYS A 17 -4.73 2.52 -23.64
N VAL A 18 -5.05 3.24 -24.71
CA VAL A 18 -4.15 4.27 -25.24
C VAL A 18 -4.01 5.27 -24.10
N ALA A 19 -2.82 5.40 -23.52
CA ALA A 19 -2.51 6.49 -22.60
C ALA A 19 -2.89 7.81 -23.32
N SER A 20 -3.97 8.44 -22.88
CA SER A 20 -4.58 9.55 -23.61
C SER A 20 -3.86 10.85 -23.37
N GLU A 21 -3.78 11.67 -24.42
CA GLU A 21 -3.25 13.04 -24.52
C GLU A 21 -4.06 14.09 -23.72
N ALA A 22 -4.61 13.76 -22.55
CA ALA A 22 -5.54 14.65 -21.83
C ALA A 22 -5.17 14.84 -20.35
N ASN A 23 -5.42 16.05 -19.87
CA ASN A 23 -5.33 16.45 -18.45
C ASN A 23 -6.61 16.00 -17.73
N TYR A 24 -6.48 15.35 -16.57
CA TYR A 24 -7.61 14.78 -15.82
C TYR A 24 -7.69 15.30 -14.39
N ALA A 25 -8.89 15.22 -13.81
CA ALA A 25 -9.15 15.46 -12.40
C ALA A 25 -10.00 14.32 -11.83
N LEU A 26 -9.99 14.14 -10.51
CA LEU A 26 -10.92 13.24 -9.82
C LEU A 26 -12.22 13.96 -9.46
N SER A 27 -13.35 13.39 -9.87
CA SER A 27 -14.69 13.89 -9.57
C SER A 27 -15.34 13.06 -8.47
N PHE A 28 -15.71 13.71 -7.38
CA PHE A 28 -16.34 13.14 -6.19
C PHE A 28 -17.84 13.45 -6.14
N ASN A 29 -18.64 12.45 -5.78
CA ASN A 29 -20.11 12.50 -5.76
C ASN A 29 -20.71 13.16 -4.50
N GLY A 30 -19.91 13.36 -3.44
CA GLY A 30 -20.34 13.95 -2.17
C GLY A 30 -21.19 13.07 -1.26
N ILE A 31 -21.21 11.75 -1.48
CA ILE A 31 -22.03 10.76 -0.78
C ILE A 31 -21.17 9.74 -0.03
N ASP A 32 -20.25 9.08 -0.73
CA ASP A 32 -19.55 7.89 -0.20
C ASP A 32 -18.18 7.60 -0.84
N GLU A 33 -17.71 8.51 -1.70
CA GLU A 33 -16.45 8.40 -2.45
C GLU A 33 -15.27 9.00 -1.69
N GLN A 34 -14.15 8.28 -1.69
CA GLN A 34 -12.91 8.63 -1.01
C GLN A 34 -11.73 7.98 -1.73
N VAL A 35 -10.56 8.62 -1.66
CA VAL A 35 -9.27 7.98 -2.01
C VAL A 35 -8.41 7.97 -0.76
N ASP A 36 -7.78 6.84 -0.46
CA ASP A 36 -6.73 6.74 0.54
C ASP A 36 -5.37 6.68 -0.17
N LEU A 37 -4.52 7.64 0.15
CA LEU A 37 -3.17 7.82 -0.37
C LEU A 37 -2.12 7.07 0.47
N PHE A 38 -2.53 6.47 1.60
CA PHE A 38 -1.68 5.72 2.52
C PHE A 38 -0.43 6.48 2.95
N MET A 39 -0.58 7.78 3.20
CA MET A 39 0.54 8.65 3.55
C MET A 39 1.11 8.29 4.91
N ALA A 40 2.43 8.37 5.03
CA ALA A 40 3.06 8.39 6.33
C ALA A 40 2.75 9.71 7.07
N PRO A 41 2.66 9.69 8.41
CA PRO A 41 2.50 10.92 9.19
C PRO A 41 3.64 11.93 8.99
N LEU A 42 3.28 13.21 8.85
CA LEU A 42 4.19 14.35 8.84
C LEU A 42 4.22 14.97 10.23
N MET A 43 5.29 14.72 10.97
CA MET A 43 5.44 15.07 12.38
C MET A 43 6.10 16.43 12.64
N LYS A 44 6.53 17.13 11.58
CA LYS A 44 7.23 18.42 11.63
C LYS A 44 6.49 19.42 10.73
N GLU A 45 7.16 20.48 10.29
CA GLU A 45 6.62 21.38 9.27
C GLU A 45 6.12 20.65 8.01
N TRP A 46 5.07 21.17 7.41
CA TRP A 46 4.43 20.59 6.23
C TRP A 46 3.68 21.64 5.41
N THR A 47 3.44 21.30 4.15
CA THR A 47 2.54 22.02 3.24
C THR A 47 1.64 21.02 2.52
N VAL A 48 0.34 21.28 2.48
CA VAL A 48 -0.64 20.51 1.69
C VAL A 48 -1.38 21.48 0.78
N SER A 49 -1.48 21.18 -0.50
CA SER A 49 -2.24 21.99 -1.46
C SER A 49 -3.02 21.14 -2.45
N ALA A 50 -4.10 21.70 -2.99
CA ALA A 50 -4.87 21.10 -4.07
C ALA A 50 -5.56 22.18 -4.91
N TRP A 51 -5.85 21.85 -6.17
CA TRP A 51 -6.87 22.54 -6.95
C TRP A 51 -8.21 21.87 -6.76
N ILE A 52 -9.26 22.68 -6.56
CA ILE A 52 -10.63 22.19 -6.41
C ILE A 52 -11.60 22.95 -7.29
N LYS A 53 -12.64 22.25 -7.77
CA LYS A 53 -13.81 22.83 -8.42
C LYS A 53 -15.06 22.26 -7.77
N LYS A 54 -15.64 23.03 -6.85
CA LYS A 54 -16.82 22.62 -6.09
C LYS A 54 -18.06 22.49 -6.98
N GLU A 55 -18.84 21.42 -6.82
CA GLU A 55 -20.14 21.25 -7.49
C GLU A 55 -21.29 21.55 -6.53
N GLY A 56 -22.09 22.58 -6.83
CA GLY A 56 -23.20 23.03 -5.97
C GLY A 56 -22.71 23.71 -4.68
N PRO A 57 -23.62 24.14 -3.79
CA PRO A 57 -23.25 24.81 -2.56
C PRO A 57 -22.44 23.89 -1.62
N TRP A 58 -21.58 24.49 -0.79
CA TRP A 58 -20.92 23.78 0.29
C TRP A 58 -21.94 23.36 1.36
N LYS A 59 -21.77 22.18 1.94
CA LYS A 59 -22.38 21.84 3.23
C LYS A 59 -21.66 22.60 4.36
N GLU A 60 -22.26 22.59 5.55
CA GLU A 60 -21.61 23.12 6.76
C GLU A 60 -20.24 22.48 7.02
N LYS A 61 -20.10 21.20 6.70
CA LYS A 61 -18.83 20.45 6.78
C LYS A 61 -18.60 19.62 5.53
N GLU A 62 -17.44 19.80 4.91
CA GLU A 62 -16.91 18.96 3.82
C GLU A 62 -15.39 18.89 3.91
N VAL A 63 -14.79 17.78 3.49
CA VAL A 63 -13.34 17.58 3.56
C VAL A 63 -12.77 17.34 2.16
N VAL A 64 -11.78 18.15 1.79
CA VAL A 64 -11.03 17.99 0.54
C VAL A 64 -9.84 17.04 0.78
N VAL A 65 -9.06 17.31 1.82
CA VAL A 65 -7.95 16.46 2.28
C VAL A 65 -8.11 16.22 3.78
N GLY A 66 -8.32 14.95 4.15
CA GLY A 66 -8.49 14.47 5.51
C GLY A 66 -7.32 13.63 6.00
N ASN A 67 -7.26 13.40 7.32
CA ASN A 67 -6.21 12.58 7.93
C ASN A 67 -6.53 11.09 7.95
N GLY A 68 -5.50 10.28 7.74
CA GLY A 68 -5.52 8.82 7.82
C GLY A 68 -5.73 8.28 9.24
N TRP A 69 -5.74 6.96 9.36
CA TRP A 69 -6.08 6.20 10.57
C TRP A 69 -5.16 6.44 11.78
N VAL A 70 -3.98 7.00 11.57
CA VAL A 70 -3.04 7.33 12.63
C VAL A 70 -3.38 8.72 13.14
N THR A 71 -4.26 8.82 14.15
CA THR A 71 -4.51 10.10 14.84
C THR A 71 -4.25 9.96 16.34
N THR A 72 -3.44 10.87 16.89
CA THR A 72 -3.22 11.00 18.33
C THR A 72 -3.81 12.32 18.84
N ASP A 73 -3.96 12.48 20.15
CA ASP A 73 -4.50 13.71 20.72
C ASP A 73 -3.51 14.85 20.45
N GLY A 74 -3.97 15.90 19.77
CA GLY A 74 -3.15 17.05 19.39
C GLY A 74 -2.73 17.12 17.92
N TRP A 75 -3.19 16.18 17.08
CA TRP A 75 -3.05 16.30 15.62
C TRP A 75 -4.20 17.14 15.06
N GLU A 76 -3.97 17.78 13.92
CA GLU A 76 -5.05 18.35 13.12
C GLU A 76 -5.98 17.21 12.67
N ASP A 77 -7.24 17.49 12.38
CA ASP A 77 -8.11 16.47 11.76
C ASP A 77 -8.04 16.55 10.24
N TYR A 78 -8.20 17.74 9.68
CA TYR A 78 -8.39 17.94 8.24
C TYR A 78 -7.47 19.05 7.72
N PRO A 79 -6.36 18.71 7.05
CA PRO A 79 -5.45 19.69 6.45
C PRO A 79 -6.17 20.70 5.53
N LEU A 80 -7.20 20.27 4.78
CA LEU A 80 -8.00 21.13 3.93
C LEU A 80 -9.49 20.73 4.01
N CYS A 81 -10.31 21.59 4.63
CA CYS A 81 -11.75 21.35 4.77
C CYS A 81 -12.58 22.63 4.71
N VAL A 82 -13.89 22.46 4.63
CA VAL A 82 -14.88 23.46 5.02
C VAL A 82 -15.48 23.04 6.35
N ASP A 83 -15.55 23.99 7.30
CA ASP A 83 -16.20 23.82 8.59
C ASP A 83 -16.94 25.10 8.95
N THR A 84 -18.17 24.98 9.44
CA THR A 84 -19.11 26.10 9.63
C THR A 84 -19.30 26.93 8.35
N GLY A 85 -19.32 26.26 7.19
CA GLY A 85 -19.49 26.90 5.87
C GLY A 85 -18.30 27.74 5.38
N ARG A 86 -17.15 27.68 6.06
CA ARG A 86 -15.94 28.45 5.73
C ARG A 86 -14.76 27.53 5.47
N LEU A 87 -13.90 27.89 4.52
CA LEU A 87 -12.64 27.17 4.30
C LEU A 87 -11.78 27.25 5.57
N ALA A 88 -11.17 26.13 5.97
CA ALA A 88 -10.51 26.00 7.26
C ALA A 88 -9.38 24.98 7.24
N VAL A 89 -8.55 25.03 8.29
CA VAL A 89 -7.65 23.94 8.68
C VAL A 89 -8.19 23.33 9.97
N GLY A 90 -8.61 22.06 9.92
CA GLY A 90 -9.35 21.38 10.99
C GLY A 90 -8.63 21.43 12.35
N ARG A 91 -9.39 21.64 13.43
CA ARG A 91 -8.92 21.75 14.84
C ARG A 91 -7.91 22.87 15.17
N THR A 92 -7.39 23.61 14.20
CA THR A 92 -6.46 24.73 14.47
C THR A 92 -7.18 26.03 14.86
N GLY A 93 -8.44 26.17 14.46
CA GLY A 93 -9.20 27.42 14.56
C GLY A 93 -8.80 28.47 13.51
N VAL A 94 -8.07 28.08 12.46
CA VAL A 94 -7.81 28.89 11.26
C VAL A 94 -9.00 28.75 10.32
N PHE A 95 -9.73 29.85 10.12
CA PHE A 95 -10.88 29.93 9.22
C PHE A 95 -10.71 31.11 8.27
N ALA A 96 -10.99 30.87 7.00
CA ALA A 96 -11.31 31.91 6.03
C ALA A 96 -12.56 32.69 6.47
N LYS A 97 -12.79 33.83 5.81
CA LYS A 97 -14.06 34.55 5.95
C LYS A 97 -15.23 33.74 5.36
N ASP A 98 -15.01 33.14 4.20
CA ASP A 98 -16.01 32.44 3.37
C ASP A 98 -15.40 31.16 2.76
N ALA A 99 -16.19 30.36 2.03
CA ALA A 99 -15.69 29.20 1.27
C ALA A 99 -15.59 29.51 -0.25
N PRO A 100 -14.75 28.75 -1.01
CA PRO A 100 -14.62 28.94 -2.45
C PRO A 100 -15.90 28.85 -3.25
N ALA A 101 -16.03 29.69 -4.27
CA ALA A 101 -17.22 29.69 -5.11
C ALA A 101 -17.33 28.37 -5.89
N ALA A 102 -18.57 27.90 -6.07
CA ALA A 102 -18.82 26.69 -6.85
C ALA A 102 -18.68 26.93 -8.36
N GLY A 103 -18.33 25.87 -9.10
CA GLY A 103 -18.30 25.87 -10.57
C GLY A 103 -17.02 26.41 -11.21
N ILE A 104 -16.07 26.94 -10.43
CA ILE A 104 -14.77 27.43 -10.93
C ILE A 104 -13.61 26.82 -10.13
N TRP A 105 -12.44 26.74 -10.76
CA TRP A 105 -11.23 26.22 -10.15
C TRP A 105 -10.64 27.21 -9.15
N HIS A 106 -10.30 26.71 -7.97
CA HIS A 106 -9.59 27.44 -6.93
C HIS A 106 -8.40 26.62 -6.44
N HIS A 107 -7.27 27.28 -6.21
CA HIS A 107 -6.15 26.69 -5.51
C HIS A 107 -6.31 26.95 -4.01
N ILE A 108 -6.20 25.91 -3.18
CA ILE A 108 -6.20 26.04 -1.72
C ILE A 108 -4.96 25.35 -1.16
N ALA A 109 -4.36 25.94 -0.13
CA ALA A 109 -3.20 25.37 0.54
C ALA A 109 -3.20 25.68 2.03
N SER A 110 -2.72 24.73 2.83
CA SER A 110 -2.47 24.90 4.25
C SER A 110 -1.01 24.57 4.57
N ILE A 111 -0.45 25.33 5.50
CA ILE A 111 0.96 25.27 5.85
C ILE A 111 1.07 25.30 7.35
N TRP A 112 1.97 24.49 7.89
CA TRP A 112 2.44 24.61 9.27
C TRP A 112 3.95 24.70 9.28
N ASP A 113 4.48 25.78 9.86
CA ASP A 113 5.93 26.05 9.98
C ASP A 113 6.56 25.49 11.27
N GLY A 114 5.82 24.66 12.01
CA GLY A 114 6.19 24.15 13.32
C GLY A 114 5.68 25.01 14.50
N GLU A 115 5.19 26.21 14.24
CA GLU A 115 4.61 27.10 15.25
C GLU A 115 3.25 27.68 14.84
N THR A 116 3.05 27.94 13.56
CA THR A 116 1.91 28.70 13.04
C THR A 116 1.30 28.00 11.84
N THR A 117 -0.02 27.84 11.87
CA THR A 117 -0.80 27.38 10.73
C THR A 117 -1.27 28.57 9.89
N THR A 118 -1.06 28.49 8.59
CA THR A 118 -1.47 29.49 7.60
C THR A 118 -2.31 28.83 6.52
N LEU A 119 -3.39 29.50 6.11
CA LEU A 119 -4.30 29.06 5.06
C LEU A 119 -4.22 30.04 3.88
N TYR A 120 -4.07 29.49 2.68
CA TYR A 120 -3.97 30.20 1.42
C TYR A 120 -5.11 29.83 0.48
N TRP A 121 -5.57 30.82 -0.29
CA TRP A 121 -6.55 30.64 -1.35
C TRP A 121 -6.11 31.47 -2.56
N ASN A 122 -5.92 30.80 -3.71
CA ASN A 122 -5.44 31.38 -4.96
C ASN A 122 -4.09 32.13 -4.80
N GLY A 123 -3.21 31.60 -3.94
CA GLY A 123 -1.88 32.14 -3.66
C GLY A 123 -1.86 33.25 -2.59
N GLU A 124 -3.03 33.77 -2.21
CA GLU A 124 -3.13 34.79 -1.17
C GLU A 124 -3.31 34.18 0.22
N GLU A 125 -2.64 34.75 1.21
CA GLU A 125 -2.83 34.40 2.62
C GLU A 125 -4.19 34.95 3.08
N ILE A 126 -5.09 34.07 3.51
CA ILE A 126 -6.45 34.45 3.91
C ILE A 126 -6.70 34.33 5.41
N ALA A 127 -5.93 33.49 6.10
CA ALA A 127 -6.02 33.30 7.54
C ALA A 127 -4.73 32.71 8.12
N LYS A 128 -4.38 33.10 9.34
CA LYS A 128 -3.17 32.64 10.04
C LYS A 128 -3.38 32.64 11.54
N LYS A 129 -2.85 31.63 12.23
CA LYS A 129 -2.92 31.54 13.70
C LYS A 129 -1.81 30.67 14.27
N ARG A 130 -1.25 31.11 15.41
CA ARG A 130 -0.30 30.30 16.19
C ARG A 130 -0.98 29.03 16.70
N GLY A 131 -0.26 27.91 16.62
CA GLY A 131 -0.78 26.57 16.81
C GLY A 131 -0.64 25.74 15.53
N GLY A 132 -1.12 24.51 15.58
CA GLY A 132 -0.87 23.49 14.57
C GLY A 132 -0.14 22.29 15.17
N GLY A 133 0.19 21.31 14.33
CA GLY A 133 0.59 19.99 14.76
C GLY A 133 0.87 19.05 13.60
N ALA A 134 0.98 17.76 13.93
CA ALA A 134 1.24 16.71 12.96
C ALA A 134 -0.02 16.32 12.18
N ILE A 135 0.17 15.94 10.91
CA ILE A 135 -0.89 15.45 10.03
C ILE A 135 -0.54 14.10 9.41
N CYS A 136 -1.54 13.44 8.85
CA CYS A 136 -1.38 12.25 8.02
C CYS A 136 -2.31 12.39 6.81
N PRO A 137 -2.01 13.26 5.82
CA PRO A 137 -2.97 13.76 4.82
C PRO A 137 -3.33 12.69 3.76
N SER A 138 -3.95 11.60 4.21
CA SER A 138 -4.12 10.39 3.42
C SER A 138 -5.42 10.37 2.66
N PHE A 139 -6.47 11.04 3.14
CA PHE A 139 -7.79 10.89 2.52
C PHE A 139 -8.13 12.05 1.60
N LEU A 140 -8.51 11.76 0.36
CA LEU A 140 -9.09 12.74 -0.55
C LEU A 140 -10.60 12.60 -0.60
N GLY A 141 -11.29 13.74 -0.58
CA GLY A 141 -12.74 13.84 -0.76
C GLY A 141 -13.58 13.47 0.47
N SER A 142 -12.97 13.11 1.61
CA SER A 142 -13.68 12.84 2.87
C SER A 142 -12.75 12.86 4.08
N GLY A 143 -13.34 12.99 5.27
CA GLY A 143 -12.68 12.85 6.57
C GLY A 143 -12.91 11.46 7.15
N ASP A 144 -12.30 10.44 6.54
CA ASP A 144 -12.49 9.03 6.92
C ASP A 144 -13.95 8.54 6.77
N GLY A 145 -14.43 8.47 5.53
CA GLY A 145 -15.77 7.98 5.23
C GLY A 145 -16.90 8.88 5.76
N LYS A 146 -16.60 10.15 6.02
CA LYS A 146 -17.51 11.20 6.52
C LYS A 146 -17.22 12.55 5.85
N GLU A 147 -18.13 13.51 6.01
CA GLU A 147 -17.99 14.88 5.46
C GLU A 147 -17.60 14.94 3.97
N PHE A 148 -18.24 14.11 3.15
CA PHE A 148 -17.88 13.94 1.73
C PHE A 148 -17.98 15.22 0.89
N PHE A 149 -16.90 15.52 0.18
CA PHE A 149 -16.78 16.59 -0.81
C PHE A 149 -17.49 16.22 -2.11
N LYS A 150 -18.20 17.19 -2.70
CA LYS A 150 -18.83 17.06 -4.02
C LYS A 150 -18.18 18.01 -5.03
N GLY A 151 -17.44 17.48 -5.99
CA GLY A 151 -16.76 18.30 -7.00
C GLY A 151 -15.49 17.65 -7.51
N GLN A 152 -14.66 18.43 -8.19
CA GLN A 152 -13.41 17.94 -8.77
C GLN A 152 -12.21 18.35 -7.92
N ILE A 153 -11.24 17.45 -7.77
CA ILE A 153 -9.94 17.68 -7.12
C ILE A 153 -8.85 17.36 -8.14
N ASP A 154 -7.84 18.21 -8.20
CA ASP A 154 -6.67 18.03 -9.04
C ASP A 154 -5.39 18.57 -8.36
N GLU A 155 -4.22 18.17 -8.86
CA GLU A 155 -2.92 18.74 -8.51
C GLU A 155 -2.67 18.77 -7.00
N VAL A 156 -2.94 17.64 -6.33
CA VAL A 156 -2.73 17.48 -4.89
C VAL A 156 -1.24 17.34 -4.62
N ARG A 157 -0.70 18.19 -3.76
CA ARG A 157 0.73 18.24 -3.47
C ARG A 157 0.96 18.26 -1.97
N VAL A 158 1.96 17.52 -1.52
CA VAL A 158 2.33 17.43 -0.11
C VAL A 158 3.84 17.55 0.02
N TRP A 159 4.29 18.45 0.89
CA TRP A 159 5.70 18.63 1.25
C TRP A 159 5.92 18.42 2.74
N ASN A 160 7.09 17.88 3.10
CA ASN A 160 7.57 17.79 4.48
C ASN A 160 8.33 19.05 4.93
N THR A 161 7.94 20.21 4.40
CA THR A 161 8.49 21.52 4.74
C THR A 161 7.41 22.59 4.56
N ALA A 162 7.55 23.72 5.25
CA ALA A 162 6.70 24.89 5.02
C ALA A 162 7.16 25.66 3.78
N LEU A 163 6.28 25.80 2.78
CA LEU A 163 6.58 26.57 1.58
C LEU A 163 6.42 28.07 1.82
N PRO A 164 7.37 28.91 1.35
CA PRO A 164 7.19 30.35 1.30
C PRO A 164 6.05 30.79 0.38
N LYS A 165 5.40 31.91 0.68
CA LYS A 165 4.28 32.46 -0.09
C LYS A 165 4.62 32.68 -1.58
N ASP A 166 5.78 33.27 -1.87
CA ASP A 166 6.23 33.54 -3.24
C ASP A 166 6.43 32.27 -4.06
N VAL A 167 6.86 31.18 -3.40
CA VAL A 167 6.96 29.85 -4.02
C VAL A 167 5.57 29.33 -4.38
N ILE A 168 4.59 29.45 -3.49
CA ILE A 168 3.20 29.04 -3.76
C ILE A 168 2.62 29.81 -4.94
N GLU A 169 2.72 31.14 -4.92
CA GLU A 169 2.22 32.00 -6.00
C GLU A 169 2.85 31.64 -7.35
N SER A 170 4.15 31.35 -7.36
CA SER A 170 4.91 31.07 -8.59
C SER A 170 4.67 29.67 -9.17
N TRP A 171 4.26 28.71 -8.34
CA TRP A 171 4.17 27.29 -8.70
C TRP A 171 2.77 26.71 -8.64
N MET A 172 1.78 27.38 -8.03
CA MET A 172 0.42 26.84 -7.91
C MET A 172 -0.21 26.52 -9.27
N GLY A 173 0.11 27.25 -10.34
CA GLY A 173 -0.44 27.02 -11.69
C GLY A 173 0.50 26.30 -12.65
N LYS A 174 1.48 25.55 -12.15
CA LYS A 174 2.46 24.82 -12.96
C LYS A 174 2.66 23.40 -12.42
N PRO A 175 2.89 22.40 -13.28
CA PRO A 175 3.35 21.11 -12.83
C PRO A 175 4.65 21.24 -12.02
N VAL A 176 4.79 20.46 -10.95
CA VAL A 176 6.01 20.47 -10.13
C VAL A 176 7.09 19.63 -10.79
N ASP A 177 8.25 20.23 -11.03
CA ASP A 177 9.44 19.56 -11.59
C ASP A 177 10.69 19.80 -10.73
N SER A 178 11.81 19.21 -11.15
CA SER A 178 13.09 19.29 -10.42
C SER A 178 13.66 20.69 -10.27
N SER A 179 13.15 21.70 -10.98
CA SER A 179 13.53 23.10 -10.81
C SER A 179 12.78 23.81 -9.66
N HIS A 180 11.77 23.16 -9.06
CA HIS A 180 11.11 23.67 -7.87
C HIS A 180 12.12 23.82 -6.71
N PRO A 181 12.18 24.97 -6.01
CA PRO A 181 13.22 25.24 -5.01
C PRO A 181 13.20 24.30 -3.80
N ARG A 182 12.07 23.61 -3.59
CA ARG A 182 11.85 22.60 -2.54
C ARG A 182 11.48 21.24 -3.11
N TYR A 183 11.93 20.90 -4.33
CA TYR A 183 11.60 19.61 -4.97
C TYR A 183 12.01 18.41 -4.10
N ASN A 184 13.20 18.47 -3.49
CA ASN A 184 13.71 17.44 -2.57
C ASN A 184 12.96 17.32 -1.22
N ARG A 185 11.90 18.10 -1.03
CA ARG A 185 10.99 18.04 0.12
C ARG A 185 9.56 17.68 -0.28
N LEU A 186 9.32 17.45 -1.58
CA LEU A 186 8.03 16.99 -2.09
C LEU A 186 7.89 15.51 -1.73
N VAL A 187 6.88 15.19 -0.93
CA VAL A 187 6.62 13.83 -0.44
C VAL A 187 5.55 13.15 -1.27
N ALA A 188 4.57 13.90 -1.76
CA ALA A 188 3.54 13.37 -2.61
C ALA A 188 3.07 14.38 -3.66
N TYR A 189 2.82 13.93 -4.89
CA TYR A 189 2.25 14.77 -5.95
C TYR A 189 1.32 14.00 -6.89
N TYR A 190 0.04 14.34 -6.88
CA TYR A 190 -1.01 13.64 -7.61
C TYR A 190 -1.64 14.56 -8.67
N ARG A 191 -1.41 14.23 -9.94
CA ARG A 191 -1.94 14.95 -11.12
C ARG A 191 -3.16 14.30 -11.75
N PHE A 192 -3.43 13.03 -11.44
CA PHE A 192 -4.54 12.22 -11.98
C PHE A 192 -4.56 12.00 -13.51
N ASP A 193 -3.66 12.63 -14.27
CA ASP A 193 -3.54 12.59 -15.74
C ASP A 193 -3.38 11.19 -16.34
N ASP A 194 -2.80 10.26 -15.60
CA ASP A 194 -2.52 8.90 -16.05
C ASP A 194 -3.71 7.94 -15.82
N GLN A 195 -4.82 8.47 -15.30
CA GLN A 195 -6.01 7.72 -14.91
C GLN A 195 -5.62 6.49 -14.07
N ALA A 196 -4.61 6.64 -13.22
CA ALA A 196 -4.19 5.60 -12.32
C ALA A 196 -5.13 5.52 -11.14
N LEU A 197 -5.84 4.40 -10.95
CA LEU A 197 -6.98 4.24 -10.04
C LEU A 197 -6.74 4.70 -8.56
N ASP A 198 -5.52 4.97 -8.09
CA ASP A 198 -5.15 5.47 -6.73
C ASP A 198 -4.46 6.85 -6.74
N ALA A 199 -4.38 7.51 -7.90
CA ALA A 199 -3.52 8.65 -8.13
C ALA A 199 -2.03 8.31 -8.02
N THR A 200 -1.30 8.45 -9.11
CA THR A 200 0.12 8.19 -9.09
C THR A 200 0.88 9.32 -8.40
N ASP A 201 1.68 8.98 -7.38
CA ASP A 201 2.53 9.93 -6.68
C ASP A 201 3.76 10.28 -7.53
N TYR A 202 3.77 11.40 -8.23
CA TYR A 202 4.90 11.92 -9.03
C TYR A 202 6.16 12.25 -8.21
N ALA A 203 6.09 12.35 -6.89
CA ALA A 203 7.28 12.48 -6.03
C ALA A 203 7.99 11.14 -5.81
N GLY A 204 7.24 10.02 -5.85
CA GLY A 204 7.77 8.67 -5.68
C GLY A 204 8.14 8.30 -4.23
N GLU A 205 8.11 9.25 -3.29
CA GLU A 205 8.47 9.01 -1.88
C GLU A 205 7.37 8.28 -1.11
N ASN A 206 6.11 8.47 -1.50
CA ASN A 206 4.97 7.82 -0.85
C ASN A 206 4.68 6.40 -1.39
N LYS A 207 5.53 5.88 -2.30
CA LYS A 207 5.56 4.49 -2.80
C LYS A 207 4.23 3.96 -3.38
N ALA A 208 3.23 4.81 -3.59
CA ALA A 208 1.96 4.50 -4.23
C ALA A 208 2.14 4.68 -5.73
N ASP A 209 2.60 3.63 -6.41
CA ASP A 209 2.82 3.70 -7.85
C ASP A 209 1.61 3.22 -8.66
N ARG A 210 0.59 2.56 -8.08
CA ARG A 210 -0.41 1.87 -8.92
C ARG A 210 -1.76 1.58 -8.31
N LYS A 211 -2.71 2.25 -8.95
CA LYS A 211 -4.11 1.99 -9.22
C LYS A 211 -4.83 1.20 -8.12
N ILE A 212 -5.63 1.86 -7.24
CA ILE A 212 -7.04 1.54 -6.91
C ILE A 212 -7.72 2.43 -5.85
N HIS A 213 -8.97 2.78 -6.18
CA HIS A 213 -10.05 3.37 -5.38
C HIS A 213 -10.25 2.72 -4.01
N TYR A 214 -10.33 3.54 -2.97
CA TYR A 214 -10.85 3.10 -1.68
C TYR A 214 -12.36 2.88 -1.80
N LYS A 215 -12.80 1.64 -1.50
CA LYS A 215 -14.22 1.32 -1.38
C LYS A 215 -14.62 1.55 0.07
N SER A 216 -15.31 2.65 0.37
CA SER A 216 -16.04 2.71 1.63
C SER A 216 -17.07 1.57 1.66
N LYS A 217 -17.47 1.10 2.84
CA LYS A 217 -18.49 0.03 3.02
C LYS A 217 -19.86 0.33 2.38
N ARG A 218 -20.03 1.44 1.65
CA ARG A 218 -21.30 2.01 1.19
C ARG A 218 -21.44 2.20 -0.33
N SER A 219 -20.38 2.07 -1.14
CA SER A 219 -20.45 2.24 -2.61
C SER A 219 -19.72 1.12 -3.38
N SER A 220 -20.16 0.89 -4.63
CA SER A 220 -19.52 -0.04 -5.57
C SER A 220 -18.45 0.61 -6.47
N GLU A 221 -18.36 1.95 -6.51
CA GLU A 221 -17.51 2.73 -7.44
C GLU A 221 -16.84 3.92 -6.71
N GLY A 222 -15.54 4.16 -6.94
CA GLY A 222 -14.82 5.34 -6.41
C GLY A 222 -14.92 6.56 -7.34
N PRO A 223 -14.30 7.70 -6.99
CA PRO A 223 -14.41 8.93 -7.79
C PRO A 223 -14.00 8.74 -9.25
N ALA A 224 -14.72 9.41 -10.16
CA ALA A 224 -14.51 9.25 -11.59
C ALA A 224 -13.39 10.17 -12.11
N TYR A 225 -12.59 9.68 -13.06
CA TYR A 225 -11.70 10.55 -13.83
C TYR A 225 -12.51 11.36 -14.84
N VAL A 226 -12.34 12.67 -14.83
CA VAL A 226 -13.01 13.60 -15.73
C VAL A 226 -11.98 14.48 -16.41
N ILE A 227 -12.28 14.94 -17.63
CA ILE A 227 -11.41 15.90 -18.32
C ILE A 227 -11.31 17.17 -17.48
N ASN A 228 -10.08 17.55 -17.18
CA ASN A 228 -9.79 18.75 -16.43
C ASN A 228 -9.79 19.97 -17.37
N ASP A 229 -10.69 20.90 -17.10
CA ASP A 229 -10.81 22.17 -17.83
C ASP A 229 -10.01 23.33 -17.20
N ASN A 230 -9.16 23.04 -16.21
CA ASN A 230 -8.23 24.02 -15.67
C ASN A 230 -7.11 24.32 -16.69
N ALA A 231 -7.19 25.50 -17.30
CA ALA A 231 -6.24 25.94 -18.33
C ALA A 231 -4.79 26.04 -17.84
N ALA A 232 -4.55 26.11 -16.52
CA ALA A 232 -3.19 26.14 -15.96
C ALA A 232 -2.41 24.83 -16.19
N PHE A 233 -3.09 23.71 -16.42
CA PHE A 233 -2.49 22.37 -16.46
C PHE A 233 -2.71 21.62 -17.78
N ALA A 234 -3.11 22.31 -18.85
CA ALA A 234 -3.20 21.68 -20.17
C ALA A 234 -1.85 21.05 -20.55
N ILE A 235 -1.86 19.78 -21.01
CA ILE A 235 -0.63 19.10 -21.46
C ILE A 235 -0.01 19.95 -22.58
N PRO A 236 1.18 20.53 -22.38
CA PRO A 236 1.74 21.46 -23.33
C PRO A 236 2.15 20.75 -24.61
N ALA A 237 1.76 21.31 -25.76
CA ALA A 237 2.26 20.92 -27.07
C ALA A 237 3.73 21.37 -27.23
N LYS A 238 4.63 20.67 -26.55
CA LYS A 238 6.06 20.95 -26.50
C LYS A 238 6.88 19.68 -26.70
N PRO A 239 8.17 19.80 -27.10
CA PRO A 239 9.10 18.69 -27.07
C PRO A 239 9.12 18.02 -25.70
N MET A 240 9.17 16.70 -25.69
CA MET A 240 9.14 15.91 -24.47
C MET A 240 10.39 16.20 -23.63
N THR A 241 10.19 16.53 -22.36
CA THR A 241 11.26 16.83 -21.39
C THR A 241 11.20 15.85 -20.23
N HIS A 242 12.37 15.48 -19.74
CA HIS A 242 12.51 14.73 -18.49
C HIS A 242 12.15 15.62 -17.30
N LEU A 243 11.27 15.13 -16.42
CA LEU A 243 10.93 15.80 -15.16
C LEU A 243 11.70 15.20 -13.98
N ALA A 244 11.64 13.87 -13.88
CA ALA A 244 12.19 13.10 -12.77
C ALA A 244 12.42 11.63 -13.16
N SER A 245 13.37 10.99 -12.50
CA SER A 245 13.56 9.55 -12.59
C SER A 245 13.82 8.98 -11.21
N HIS A 246 13.12 7.89 -10.88
CA HIS A 246 13.24 7.20 -9.62
C HIS A 246 13.71 5.76 -9.84
N ALA A 247 14.54 5.26 -8.95
CA ALA A 247 14.99 3.87 -8.89
C ALA A 247 14.37 3.20 -7.66
N LEU A 248 13.41 2.32 -7.88
CA LEU A 248 12.60 1.66 -6.86
C LEU A 248 13.11 0.24 -6.62
N ARG A 249 13.44 -0.09 -5.37
CA ARG A 249 13.99 -1.42 -5.02
C ARG A 249 13.13 -2.15 -4.00
N SER A 250 13.02 -3.46 -4.20
CA SER A 250 12.37 -4.39 -3.27
C SER A 250 13.41 -5.23 -2.53
N THR A 251 13.22 -5.40 -1.22
CA THR A 251 14.06 -6.23 -0.34
C THR A 251 13.50 -7.63 -0.10
N LEU A 252 12.38 -7.97 -0.73
CA LEU A 252 11.68 -9.23 -0.49
C LEU A 252 12.48 -10.38 -1.07
N GLY A 253 12.78 -11.41 -0.26
CA GLY A 253 13.69 -12.49 -0.67
C GLY A 253 13.25 -13.25 -1.93
N ALA A 254 14.20 -13.89 -2.61
CA ALA A 254 13.97 -14.77 -3.75
C ALA A 254 14.58 -16.15 -3.50
N ARG A 255 14.20 -17.15 -4.31
CA ARG A 255 14.69 -18.52 -4.16
C ARG A 255 15.66 -18.93 -5.28
N PRO A 256 16.58 -19.87 -5.02
CA PRO A 256 17.37 -20.49 -6.08
C PRO A 256 16.47 -21.02 -7.21
N GLY A 257 16.81 -20.70 -8.46
CA GLY A 257 16.07 -21.10 -9.66
C GLY A 257 14.88 -20.21 -10.03
N GLU A 258 14.52 -19.21 -9.20
CA GLU A 258 13.44 -18.26 -9.50
C GLU A 258 13.80 -17.37 -10.71
N ARG A 259 12.82 -17.08 -11.56
CA ARG A 259 12.94 -16.33 -12.81
C ARG A 259 12.27 -14.97 -12.69
N ASP A 260 12.70 -14.00 -13.49
CA ASP A 260 12.15 -12.64 -13.50
C ASP A 260 12.12 -11.97 -12.09
N VAL A 261 13.12 -12.26 -11.25
CA VAL A 261 13.24 -11.68 -9.92
C VAL A 261 13.54 -10.18 -10.08
N GLU A 262 12.57 -9.33 -9.76
CA GLU A 262 12.76 -7.87 -9.79
C GLU A 262 13.84 -7.43 -8.80
N LEU A 263 14.94 -6.90 -9.33
CA LEU A 263 16.02 -6.30 -8.55
C LEU A 263 15.82 -4.79 -8.40
N LEU A 264 15.34 -4.15 -9.46
CA LEU A 264 15.15 -2.71 -9.55
C LEU A 264 14.05 -2.39 -10.56
N LYS A 265 13.28 -1.34 -10.29
CA LYS A 265 12.33 -0.75 -11.23
C LYS A 265 12.63 0.74 -11.39
N LEU A 266 12.92 1.17 -12.61
CA LEU A 266 13.06 2.57 -12.95
C LEU A 266 11.71 3.16 -13.31
N ARG A 267 11.43 4.33 -12.79
CA ARG A 267 10.24 5.12 -13.09
C ARG A 267 10.68 6.46 -13.65
N ILE A 268 10.40 6.69 -14.94
CA ILE A 268 10.86 7.84 -15.71
C ILE A 268 9.67 8.73 -16.06
N HIS A 269 9.71 9.98 -15.64
CA HIS A 269 8.61 10.93 -15.78
C HIS A 269 8.92 11.93 -16.87
N LEU A 270 8.03 12.01 -17.85
CA LEU A 270 8.19 12.82 -19.03
C LEU A 270 6.98 13.74 -19.21
N GLU A 271 7.23 14.97 -19.67
CA GLU A 271 6.18 15.93 -19.99
C GLU A 271 6.32 16.48 -21.39
N GLY A 272 5.19 16.72 -22.05
CA GLY A 272 5.14 17.09 -23.47
C GLY A 272 4.77 15.89 -24.34
N ASN A 273 4.26 16.17 -25.53
CA ASN A 273 3.72 15.17 -26.45
C ASN A 273 4.36 15.21 -27.84
N GLN A 274 5.37 16.06 -28.06
CA GLN A 274 6.13 16.12 -29.31
C GLN A 274 7.54 15.56 -29.10
N THR A 275 8.18 15.05 -30.15
CA THR A 275 9.57 14.56 -30.13
C THR A 275 9.85 13.60 -28.96
N PRO A 276 9.36 12.34 -29.02
CA PRO A 276 9.54 11.37 -27.95
C PRO A 276 11.00 11.25 -27.49
N LEU A 277 11.21 11.19 -26.17
CA LEU A 277 12.51 10.84 -25.63
C LEU A 277 12.73 9.33 -25.72
N HIS A 278 13.98 8.93 -25.92
CA HIS A 278 14.34 7.53 -26.01
C HIS A 278 15.32 7.15 -24.92
N LEU A 279 15.04 6.05 -24.22
CA LEU A 279 16.05 5.41 -23.38
C LEU A 279 17.07 4.71 -24.28
N ASN A 280 18.33 5.15 -24.24
CA ASN A 280 19.41 4.61 -25.09
C ASN A 280 20.63 4.15 -24.29
N GLY A 281 20.62 4.30 -22.97
CA GLY A 281 21.65 3.70 -22.14
C GLY A 281 21.28 3.59 -20.67
N LEU A 282 21.90 2.62 -20.01
CA LEU A 282 21.77 2.34 -18.59
C LEU A 282 23.13 1.96 -18.00
N THR A 283 23.44 2.52 -16.84
CA THR A 283 24.60 2.14 -16.02
C THR A 283 24.10 1.52 -14.73
N LEU A 284 24.38 0.22 -14.54
CA LEU A 284 23.96 -0.55 -13.39
C LEU A 284 25.16 -1.00 -12.55
N ASP A 285 25.02 -0.90 -11.24
CA ASP A 285 25.97 -1.36 -10.24
C ASP A 285 25.38 -2.54 -9.47
N LEU A 286 25.98 -3.71 -9.63
CA LEU A 286 25.66 -4.96 -8.93
C LEU A 286 26.80 -5.35 -7.96
N SER A 287 27.75 -4.46 -7.69
CA SER A 287 28.91 -4.75 -6.83
C SER A 287 28.56 -5.12 -5.39
N LYS A 288 27.32 -4.85 -4.97
CA LYS A 288 26.78 -5.23 -3.67
C LYS A 288 26.11 -6.61 -3.64
N CYS A 289 26.10 -7.35 -4.74
CA CYS A 289 25.78 -8.77 -4.70
C CYS A 289 26.87 -9.52 -3.93
N ASP A 290 26.48 -10.44 -3.04
CA ASP A 290 27.45 -11.27 -2.31
C ASP A 290 28.22 -12.19 -3.27
N ALA A 291 27.53 -12.74 -4.29
CA ALA A 291 28.14 -13.42 -5.42
C ALA A 291 27.33 -13.18 -6.71
N LEU A 292 28.00 -12.65 -7.73
CA LEU A 292 27.37 -12.49 -9.05
C LEU A 292 27.05 -13.84 -9.72
N ASP A 293 27.80 -14.88 -9.36
CA ASP A 293 27.59 -16.24 -9.84
C ASP A 293 26.23 -16.80 -9.43
N ASP A 294 25.54 -16.25 -8.42
CA ASP A 294 24.17 -16.66 -8.07
C ASP A 294 23.13 -16.25 -9.13
N ILE A 295 23.49 -15.31 -10.01
CA ILE A 295 22.65 -14.80 -11.09
C ILE A 295 23.02 -15.51 -12.39
N GLU A 296 22.03 -16.10 -13.06
CA GLU A 296 22.23 -16.73 -14.37
C GLU A 296 22.30 -15.68 -15.48
N ARG A 297 21.36 -14.72 -15.47
CA ARG A 297 21.28 -13.60 -16.41
C ARG A 297 20.36 -12.50 -15.87
N LEU A 298 20.48 -11.32 -16.43
CA LEU A 298 19.60 -10.18 -16.20
C LEU A 298 18.75 -9.89 -17.45
N HIS A 299 17.57 -9.31 -17.23
CA HIS A 299 16.67 -8.80 -18.27
C HIS A 299 16.30 -7.35 -17.98
N ILE A 300 16.16 -6.55 -19.04
CA ILE A 300 15.69 -5.17 -18.94
C ILE A 300 14.49 -4.99 -19.85
N ASP A 301 13.32 -4.79 -19.24
CA ASP A 301 12.03 -4.75 -19.95
C ASP A 301 11.29 -3.43 -19.69
N SER A 302 10.76 -2.84 -20.76
CA SER A 302 9.81 -1.74 -20.69
C SER A 302 8.42 -2.27 -20.37
N LEU A 303 7.80 -1.69 -19.36
CA LEU A 303 6.42 -1.96 -18.97
C LEU A 303 5.48 -0.81 -19.41
N GLY A 304 6.04 0.27 -19.99
CA GLY A 304 5.30 1.47 -20.38
C GLY A 304 4.67 2.18 -19.18
N PRO A 305 3.42 2.65 -19.26
CA PRO A 305 2.77 3.36 -18.16
C PRO A 305 2.33 2.46 -17.00
N ASP A 306 2.58 1.15 -17.09
CA ASP A 306 2.06 0.17 -16.15
C ASP A 306 3.20 -0.62 -15.51
N ALA A 307 3.50 -0.35 -14.25
CA ALA A 307 4.36 -1.13 -13.32
C ALA A 307 4.54 -2.68 -13.39
N GLU A 308 3.73 -3.44 -14.16
CA GLU A 308 3.40 -4.84 -13.86
C GLU A 308 4.34 -5.69 -14.70
N LEU A 309 5.05 -6.59 -14.04
CA LEU A 309 6.04 -7.45 -14.69
C LEU A 309 5.41 -8.43 -15.69
N ASP A 310 4.11 -8.72 -15.58
CA ASP A 310 3.40 -9.56 -16.55
C ASP A 310 3.01 -8.79 -17.83
N ARG A 311 3.20 -7.46 -17.86
CA ARG A 311 2.92 -6.58 -19.00
C ARG A 311 4.19 -6.05 -19.67
N LYS A 312 5.15 -6.93 -19.93
CA LYS A 312 6.34 -6.60 -20.74
C LYS A 312 5.91 -6.15 -22.14
N LEU A 313 6.15 -4.88 -22.48
CA LEU A 313 5.76 -4.28 -23.76
C LEU A 313 6.89 -4.34 -24.79
N ALA A 314 8.12 -4.16 -24.33
CA ALA A 314 9.32 -4.20 -25.17
C ALA A 314 10.52 -4.58 -24.30
N THR A 315 11.47 -5.31 -24.86
CA THR A 315 12.70 -5.68 -24.16
C THR A 315 13.81 -4.77 -24.64
N PHE A 316 14.47 -4.08 -23.70
CA PHE A 316 15.66 -3.28 -23.99
C PHE A 316 16.82 -4.22 -24.33
N GLU A 317 17.10 -5.22 -23.50
CA GLU A 317 18.10 -6.25 -23.81
C GLU A 317 17.67 -7.61 -23.24
N PRO A 318 17.51 -8.67 -24.07
CA PRO A 318 16.88 -9.93 -23.67
C PRO A 318 17.74 -10.88 -22.85
N SER A 319 19.06 -10.66 -22.76
CA SER A 319 19.92 -11.52 -21.92
C SER A 319 21.27 -10.86 -21.67
N ILE A 320 21.44 -10.30 -20.47
CA ILE A 320 22.69 -9.65 -20.05
C ILE A 320 23.40 -10.56 -19.05
N ALA A 321 24.67 -10.86 -19.31
CA ALA A 321 25.50 -11.55 -18.33
C ALA A 321 25.73 -10.65 -17.09
N PRO A 322 25.65 -11.18 -15.86
CA PRO A 322 25.88 -10.37 -14.67
C PRO A 322 27.33 -9.89 -14.60
N ALA A 323 27.51 -8.61 -14.27
CA ALA A 323 28.81 -8.03 -13.96
C ALA A 323 28.64 -7.00 -12.85
N ALA A 324 29.69 -6.77 -12.04
CA ALA A 324 29.65 -5.81 -10.94
C ALA A 324 29.29 -4.39 -11.42
N GLN A 325 29.71 -4.07 -12.64
CA GLN A 325 29.45 -2.80 -13.32
C GLN A 325 29.00 -3.12 -14.75
N LEU A 326 27.80 -2.67 -15.11
CA LEU A 326 27.22 -2.86 -16.43
C LEU A 326 26.94 -1.49 -17.03
N ARG A 327 27.50 -1.24 -18.21
CA ARG A 327 27.17 -0.08 -19.03
C ARG A 327 26.59 -0.57 -20.34
N LEU A 328 25.30 -0.33 -20.50
CA LEU A 328 24.52 -0.74 -21.65
C LEU A 328 24.25 0.50 -22.49
N GLU A 329 24.58 0.44 -23.77
CA GLU A 329 24.28 1.46 -24.76
C GLU A 329 23.70 0.75 -25.97
N GLN A 330 22.55 1.20 -26.46
CA GLN A 330 21.91 0.60 -27.64
C GLN A 330 21.62 1.64 -28.71
N GLY A 331 21.84 1.24 -29.96
CA GLY A 331 21.45 2.00 -31.16
C GLY A 331 19.95 1.89 -31.47
N ASP A 332 19.32 0.75 -31.16
CA ASP A 332 17.87 0.56 -31.25
C ASP A 332 17.21 1.06 -29.97
N SER A 333 16.64 2.24 -30.10
CA SER A 333 16.27 3.11 -28.99
C SER A 333 14.86 2.82 -28.48
N LEU A 334 14.68 2.63 -27.16
CA LEU A 334 13.34 2.44 -26.59
C LEU A 334 12.61 3.79 -26.52
N ALA A 335 11.65 4.01 -27.42
CA ALA A 335 10.81 5.20 -27.41
C ALA A 335 9.91 5.22 -26.17
N LEU A 336 9.97 6.31 -25.41
CA LEU A 336 9.15 6.52 -24.23
C LEU A 336 7.88 7.31 -24.60
N LYS A 337 6.82 7.13 -23.82
CA LYS A 337 5.54 7.81 -23.99
C LYS A 337 5.45 9.05 -23.10
N PRO A 338 4.58 10.03 -23.41
CA PRO A 338 4.24 11.09 -22.47
C PRO A 338 3.80 10.52 -21.11
N GLY A 339 4.12 11.20 -20.02
CA GLY A 339 3.82 10.75 -18.67
C GLY A 339 4.86 9.78 -18.12
N ILE A 340 4.40 8.79 -17.36
CA ILE A 340 5.28 7.88 -16.63
C ILE A 340 5.60 6.65 -17.48
N ASN A 341 6.87 6.25 -17.47
CA ASN A 341 7.34 5.04 -18.10
C ASN A 341 8.12 4.20 -17.07
N TYR A 342 7.82 2.92 -17.01
CA TYR A 342 8.45 1.97 -16.13
C TYR A 342 9.38 1.02 -16.88
N ILE A 343 10.59 0.84 -16.35
CA ILE A 343 11.60 -0.09 -16.86
C ILE A 343 11.98 -1.04 -15.73
N ALA A 344 11.74 -2.34 -15.89
CA ALA A 344 12.13 -3.35 -14.91
C ALA A 344 13.52 -3.90 -15.22
N VAL A 345 14.34 -4.03 -14.19
CA VAL A 345 15.59 -4.80 -14.18
C VAL A 345 15.35 -6.05 -13.35
N THR A 346 15.31 -7.20 -14.01
CA THR A 346 15.03 -8.49 -13.38
C THR A 346 16.20 -9.45 -13.54
N ALA A 347 16.25 -10.47 -12.67
CA ALA A 347 17.28 -11.50 -12.70
C ALA A 347 16.66 -12.90 -12.72
N ASP A 348 17.29 -13.79 -13.47
CA ASP A 348 17.10 -15.22 -13.29
C ASP A 348 18.16 -15.72 -12.31
N LEU A 349 17.72 -16.32 -11.19
CA LEU A 349 18.63 -16.93 -10.23
C LEU A 349 18.97 -18.35 -10.67
N ARG A 350 20.21 -18.76 -10.47
CA ARG A 350 20.60 -20.15 -10.72
C ARG A 350 19.94 -21.08 -9.72
N SER A 351 19.69 -22.33 -10.13
CA SER A 351 19.12 -23.35 -9.24
C SER A 351 20.06 -23.76 -8.10
N ASP A 352 21.36 -23.53 -8.26
CA ASP A 352 22.42 -23.75 -7.27
C ASP A 352 22.83 -22.47 -6.51
N ALA A 353 22.07 -21.37 -6.67
CA ALA A 353 22.34 -20.11 -5.97
C ALA A 353 22.36 -20.29 -4.45
N THR A 354 23.27 -19.59 -3.78
CA THR A 354 23.62 -19.84 -2.38
C THR A 354 22.65 -19.16 -1.42
N PRO A 355 21.94 -19.92 -0.57
CA PRO A 355 21.10 -19.32 0.47
C PRO A 355 21.85 -18.41 1.44
N GLY A 356 21.22 -17.31 1.83
CA GLY A 356 21.78 -16.28 2.71
C GLY A 356 22.58 -15.20 1.98
N HIS A 357 23.02 -15.46 0.74
CA HIS A 357 23.58 -14.42 -0.12
C HIS A 357 22.51 -13.40 -0.50
N HIS A 358 22.94 -12.20 -0.88
CA HIS A 358 22.07 -11.14 -1.35
C HIS A 358 22.35 -10.83 -2.81
N VAL A 359 21.27 -10.63 -3.58
CA VAL A 359 21.32 -10.06 -4.93
C VAL A 359 20.87 -8.61 -4.90
N HIS A 360 21.53 -7.78 -5.70
CA HIS A 360 21.37 -6.33 -5.65
C HIS A 360 21.57 -5.72 -7.04
N ALA A 361 20.84 -4.65 -7.32
CA ALA A 361 21.14 -3.76 -8.43
C ALA A 361 20.85 -2.30 -8.04
N ARG A 362 21.71 -1.38 -8.48
CA ARG A 362 21.47 0.07 -8.44
C ARG A 362 21.63 0.62 -9.84
N CYS A 363 20.75 1.51 -10.26
CA CYS A 363 20.97 2.31 -11.46
C CYS A 363 21.73 3.58 -11.09
N GLU A 364 22.97 3.70 -11.55
CA GLU A 364 23.79 4.88 -11.32
C GLU A 364 23.43 6.01 -12.29
N ALA A 365 23.09 5.65 -13.53
CA ALA A 365 22.72 6.60 -14.55
C ALA A 365 21.86 5.95 -15.64
N LEU A 366 21.00 6.75 -16.25
CA LEU A 366 20.29 6.44 -17.49
C LEU A 366 20.56 7.54 -18.52
N SER A 367 20.48 7.19 -19.81
CA SER A 367 20.64 8.14 -20.90
C SER A 367 19.33 8.28 -21.67
N LEU A 368 18.75 9.48 -21.64
CA LEU A 368 17.55 9.82 -22.40
C LEU A 368 17.94 10.73 -23.57
N SER A 369 17.82 10.22 -24.79
CA SER A 369 18.17 10.94 -26.02
C SER A 369 19.56 11.60 -25.97
N GLY A 370 20.52 10.97 -25.27
CA GLY A 370 21.91 11.44 -25.14
C GLY A 370 22.16 12.30 -23.89
N GLN A 371 21.12 12.67 -23.15
CA GLN A 371 21.25 13.34 -21.86
C GLN A 371 21.41 12.31 -20.74
N LYS A 372 22.52 12.41 -20.01
CA LYS A 372 22.76 11.62 -18.79
C LYS A 372 21.88 12.14 -17.66
N ILE A 373 21.17 11.23 -16.99
CA ILE A 373 20.32 11.47 -15.82
C ILE A 373 20.71 10.49 -14.72
N GLU A 374 20.84 11.00 -13.50
CA GLU A 374 21.06 10.19 -12.31
C GLU A 374 19.71 10.04 -11.59
N PRO A 375 19.11 8.84 -11.56
CA PRO A 375 17.82 8.66 -10.91
C PRO A 375 17.96 8.77 -9.39
N LEU A 376 16.95 9.33 -8.74
CA LEU A 376 16.85 9.33 -7.30
C LEU A 376 16.53 7.90 -6.81
N ASP A 377 17.42 7.34 -5.99
CA ASP A 377 17.27 6.00 -5.44
C ASP A 377 16.29 6.02 -4.24
N ILE A 378 15.11 5.43 -4.44
CA ILE A 378 14.04 5.39 -3.46
C ILE A 378 13.84 3.93 -3.01
N GLY A 379 13.95 3.70 -1.71
CA GLY A 379 13.69 2.39 -1.12
C GLY A 379 14.82 1.91 -0.21
N ALA A 380 14.77 0.63 0.14
CA ALA A 380 15.73 0.03 1.04
C ALA A 380 17.08 -0.19 0.34
N GLN A 381 18.17 0.13 1.05
CA GLN A 381 19.54 0.03 0.53
C GLN A 381 20.10 -1.40 0.58
N ALA A 382 19.43 -2.30 1.30
CA ALA A 382 19.84 -3.68 1.46
C ALA A 382 19.55 -4.49 0.18
N GLY A 383 20.39 -5.49 -0.09
CA GLY A 383 20.12 -6.47 -1.13
C GLY A 383 18.95 -7.39 -0.79
N LYS A 384 18.45 -8.07 -1.80
CA LYS A 384 17.41 -9.08 -1.71
C LYS A 384 18.04 -10.41 -1.27
N PRO A 385 17.65 -10.99 -0.12
CA PRO A 385 18.24 -12.24 0.34
C PRO A 385 17.77 -13.42 -0.51
N ILE A 386 18.68 -14.33 -0.82
CA ILE A 386 18.39 -15.65 -1.36
C ILE A 386 17.98 -16.54 -0.20
N LEU A 387 16.74 -17.00 -0.22
CA LEU A 387 16.15 -17.78 0.85
C LEU A 387 16.65 -19.23 0.77
N SER A 388 16.79 -19.86 1.95
CA SER A 388 17.09 -21.29 2.01
C SER A 388 15.96 -22.09 1.35
N PRO A 389 16.28 -23.07 0.48
CA PRO A 389 15.30 -24.07 0.09
C PRO A 389 14.91 -24.88 1.33
N LYS A 390 13.62 -25.17 1.48
CA LYS A 390 13.13 -26.03 2.57
C LYS A 390 13.74 -27.42 2.44
N LYS A 391 14.41 -27.87 3.50
CA LYS A 391 15.11 -29.18 3.53
C LYS A 391 14.63 -30.16 4.60
N ASP A 392 13.85 -29.74 5.60
CA ASP A 392 13.41 -30.65 6.67
C ASP A 392 11.96 -31.13 6.46
N PRO A 393 11.75 -32.41 6.09
CA PRO A 393 10.41 -32.97 5.92
C PRO A 393 9.68 -33.20 7.25
N HIS A 394 10.29 -32.94 8.40
CA HIS A 394 9.68 -33.10 9.73
C HIS A 394 9.21 -31.80 10.37
N THR A 395 9.47 -30.65 9.75
CA THR A 395 9.07 -29.34 10.26
C THR A 395 8.00 -28.71 9.39
N VAL A 396 7.03 -28.02 10.03
CA VAL A 396 6.01 -27.22 9.35
C VAL A 396 6.13 -25.80 9.86
N LYS A 397 6.36 -24.84 8.95
CA LYS A 397 6.36 -23.41 9.30
C LYS A 397 4.96 -22.84 9.09
N VAL A 398 4.32 -22.37 10.16
CA VAL A 398 3.01 -21.74 10.09
C VAL A 398 3.17 -20.23 10.23
N LEU A 399 2.62 -19.47 9.29
CA LEU A 399 2.51 -18.02 9.41
C LEU A 399 1.10 -17.66 9.88
N ASN A 400 1.02 -16.96 11.00
CA ASN A 400 -0.21 -16.30 11.44
C ASN A 400 -0.23 -14.87 10.88
N TRP A 401 -1.29 -14.48 10.17
CA TRP A 401 -1.36 -13.13 9.62
C TRP A 401 -2.78 -12.57 9.49
N ASN A 402 -3.09 -11.51 10.24
CA ASN A 402 -4.19 -10.60 9.91
C ASN A 402 -3.69 -9.57 8.88
N ILE A 403 -4.24 -9.62 7.67
CA ILE A 403 -3.83 -8.73 6.57
C ILE A 403 -4.61 -7.41 6.52
N TRP A 404 -5.66 -7.27 7.34
CA TRP A 404 -6.56 -6.12 7.44
C TRP A 404 -7.25 -5.72 6.13
N HIS A 405 -8.59 -5.67 6.12
CA HIS A 405 -9.40 -5.32 4.93
C HIS A 405 -9.08 -6.10 3.62
N GLY A 406 -8.48 -7.28 3.72
CA GLY A 406 -8.05 -8.07 2.56
C GLY A 406 -6.61 -7.81 2.14
N GLY A 407 -5.81 -7.11 2.94
CA GLY A 407 -4.44 -6.73 2.58
C GLY A 407 -4.44 -5.71 1.46
N ILE A 408 -5.47 -4.87 1.36
CA ILE A 408 -5.67 -3.92 0.25
C ILE A 408 -5.31 -2.48 0.63
N GLU A 409 -4.61 -2.29 1.74
CA GLU A 409 -4.12 -1.01 2.24
C GLU A 409 -3.04 -0.38 1.34
N LYS A 410 -2.75 -0.97 0.18
CA LYS A 410 -2.02 -0.31 -0.91
C LYS A 410 -2.71 -0.56 -2.26
N GLY A 411 -4.02 -0.76 -2.24
CA GLY A 411 -4.82 -1.19 -3.39
C GLY A 411 -5.05 -2.71 -3.46
N ARG A 412 -6.06 -3.13 -4.23
CA ARG A 412 -6.47 -4.55 -4.39
C ARG A 412 -5.53 -5.41 -5.22
N GLU A 413 -4.57 -4.78 -5.88
CA GLU A 413 -3.54 -5.45 -6.70
C GLU A 413 -2.21 -5.49 -5.93
N ILE A 414 -1.63 -4.31 -5.62
CA ILE A 414 -0.33 -4.20 -4.91
C ILE A 414 -0.40 -4.78 -3.50
N GLY A 415 -1.45 -4.46 -2.75
CA GLY A 415 -1.56 -4.90 -1.37
C GLY A 415 -1.47 -6.44 -1.27
N PRO A 416 -2.36 -7.19 -1.94
CA PRO A 416 -2.25 -8.65 -2.02
C PRO A 416 -0.93 -9.14 -2.66
N GLN A 417 -0.36 -8.42 -3.63
CA GLN A 417 0.95 -8.75 -4.19
C GLN A 417 2.08 -8.64 -3.15
N GLN A 418 2.08 -7.60 -2.31
CA GLN A 418 3.02 -7.49 -1.19
C GLN A 418 2.77 -8.58 -0.15
N MET A 419 1.52 -8.95 0.12
CA MET A 419 1.22 -10.11 0.97
C MET A 419 1.82 -11.39 0.39
N ILE A 420 1.67 -11.63 -0.93
CA ILE A 420 2.30 -12.76 -1.62
C ILE A 420 3.82 -12.74 -1.43
N GLU A 421 4.45 -11.59 -1.61
CA GLU A 421 5.90 -11.44 -1.50
C GLU A 421 6.40 -11.65 -0.08
N VAL A 422 5.69 -11.15 0.94
CA VAL A 422 6.02 -11.40 2.34
C VAL A 422 5.78 -12.87 2.71
N ILE A 423 4.70 -13.50 2.22
CA ILE A 423 4.48 -14.94 2.45
C ILE A 423 5.62 -15.75 1.82
N LYS A 424 6.02 -15.45 0.58
CA LYS A 424 7.19 -16.08 -0.08
C LYS A 424 8.46 -15.90 0.75
N ALA A 425 8.71 -14.68 1.22
CA ALA A 425 9.87 -14.32 2.03
C ALA A 425 9.89 -14.98 3.42
N SER A 426 8.71 -15.14 4.02
CA SER A 426 8.54 -15.82 5.31
C SER A 426 8.84 -17.31 5.22
N ASP A 427 8.82 -17.89 4.01
CA ASP A 427 8.95 -19.32 3.79
C ASP A 427 7.91 -20.13 4.59
N ALA A 428 6.68 -19.61 4.74
CA ALA A 428 5.58 -20.34 5.36
C ALA A 428 5.26 -21.62 4.57
N ASP A 429 4.88 -22.70 5.24
CA ASP A 429 4.25 -23.88 4.62
C ASP A 429 2.74 -23.75 4.60
N VAL A 430 2.21 -23.21 5.70
CA VAL A 430 0.80 -22.97 5.90
C VAL A 430 0.63 -21.54 6.40
N VAL A 431 -0.37 -20.84 5.89
CA VAL A 431 -0.72 -19.50 6.34
C VAL A 431 -2.12 -19.54 6.91
N ALA A 432 -2.26 -19.24 8.21
CA ALA A 432 -3.53 -18.96 8.85
C ALA A 432 -3.80 -17.46 8.73
N MET A 433 -4.77 -17.11 7.88
CA MET A 433 -5.01 -15.75 7.48
C MET A 433 -6.36 -15.23 7.97
N VAL A 434 -6.33 -13.99 8.46
CA VAL A 434 -7.46 -13.27 9.04
C VAL A 434 -7.70 -12.00 8.24
N GLU A 435 -8.97 -11.59 8.14
CA GLU A 435 -9.46 -10.46 7.36
C GLU A 435 -9.14 -10.54 5.87
N THR A 436 -9.31 -11.72 5.26
CA THR A 436 -8.96 -11.88 3.84
C THR A 436 -9.95 -11.26 2.87
N TYR A 437 -11.25 -11.25 3.19
CA TYR A 437 -12.30 -10.50 2.48
C TYR A 437 -12.21 -10.56 0.94
N GLY A 438 -11.87 -11.74 0.41
CA GLY A 438 -11.83 -12.03 -1.03
C GLY A 438 -10.45 -11.96 -1.69
N SER A 439 -9.40 -11.52 -1.00
CA SER A 439 -8.03 -11.56 -1.54
C SER A 439 -7.37 -12.94 -1.42
N GLY A 440 -7.83 -13.77 -0.49
CA GLY A 440 -7.29 -15.10 -0.20
C GLY A 440 -7.09 -16.01 -1.43
N PRO A 441 -8.10 -16.22 -2.30
CA PRO A 441 -7.96 -17.07 -3.48
C PRO A 441 -6.84 -16.64 -4.43
N ARG A 442 -6.71 -15.33 -4.68
CA ARG A 442 -5.67 -14.77 -5.55
C ARG A 442 -4.28 -14.99 -4.96
N ILE A 443 -4.13 -14.70 -3.67
CA ILE A 443 -2.86 -14.86 -2.96
C ILE A 443 -2.42 -16.33 -3.00
N ALA A 444 -3.34 -17.25 -2.66
CA ALA A 444 -3.04 -18.68 -2.71
C ALA A 444 -2.69 -19.16 -4.12
N GLN A 445 -3.40 -18.70 -5.15
CA GLN A 445 -3.12 -19.03 -6.54
C GLN A 445 -1.71 -18.58 -6.96
N ALA A 446 -1.32 -17.35 -6.64
CA ALA A 446 0.00 -16.80 -6.96
C ALA A 446 1.13 -17.52 -6.22
N LEU A 447 0.85 -18.06 -5.03
CA LEU A 447 1.77 -18.89 -4.26
C LEU A 447 1.81 -20.36 -4.75
N GLY A 448 0.82 -20.80 -5.53
CA GLY A 448 0.62 -22.20 -5.88
C GLY A 448 0.08 -23.06 -4.73
N TYR A 449 -0.52 -22.44 -3.71
CA TYR A 449 -0.99 -23.10 -2.49
C TYR A 449 -2.42 -23.62 -2.65
N ARG A 450 -2.75 -24.65 -1.89
CA ARG A 450 -4.14 -25.08 -1.64
C ARG A 450 -4.80 -24.06 -0.72
N PHE A 451 -6.09 -23.83 -0.92
CA PHE A 451 -6.82 -22.77 -0.25
C PHE A 451 -8.12 -23.27 0.34
N HIS A 452 -8.41 -22.86 1.57
CA HIS A 452 -9.66 -23.08 2.26
C HIS A 452 -10.16 -21.76 2.85
N GLU A 453 -11.44 -21.46 2.64
CA GLU A 453 -12.15 -20.36 3.30
C GLU A 453 -13.52 -20.84 3.78
N THR A 454 -14.08 -20.15 4.76
CA THR A 454 -15.37 -20.53 5.35
C THR A 454 -16.58 -20.18 4.46
N GLY A 455 -16.36 -19.31 3.47
CA GLY A 455 -17.26 -18.93 2.40
C GLY A 455 -16.63 -17.83 1.53
N PRO A 456 -17.17 -17.55 0.33
CA PRO A 456 -16.60 -16.55 -0.57
C PRO A 456 -16.47 -15.18 0.10
N GLY A 457 -15.24 -14.66 0.17
CA GLY A 457 -14.99 -13.34 0.74
C GLY A 457 -15.09 -13.28 2.27
N SER A 458 -14.98 -14.43 2.94
CA SER A 458 -15.05 -14.52 4.40
C SER A 458 -13.82 -13.93 5.11
N ASN A 459 -13.93 -13.76 6.42
CA ASN A 459 -12.85 -13.27 7.28
C ASN A 459 -11.65 -14.24 7.26
N LEU A 460 -11.90 -15.50 7.63
CA LEU A 460 -10.87 -16.49 7.89
C LEU A 460 -10.59 -17.38 6.68
N SER A 461 -9.31 -17.57 6.40
CA SER A 461 -8.84 -18.55 5.43
C SER A 461 -7.56 -19.25 5.87
N ILE A 462 -7.30 -20.42 5.29
CA ILE A 462 -6.06 -21.16 5.49
C ILE A 462 -5.50 -21.54 4.12
N MET A 463 -4.23 -21.22 3.89
CA MET A 463 -3.48 -21.56 2.69
C MET A 463 -2.42 -22.59 3.03
N SER A 464 -2.21 -23.60 2.18
CA SER A 464 -1.23 -24.66 2.46
C SER A 464 -0.48 -25.08 1.20
N ARG A 465 0.85 -25.16 1.29
CA ARG A 465 1.69 -25.83 0.28
C ARG A 465 1.33 -27.32 0.15
N TYR A 466 0.96 -27.93 1.27
CA TYR A 466 0.57 -29.33 1.37
C TYR A 466 -0.91 -29.56 0.97
N PRO A 467 -1.27 -30.76 0.49
CA PRO A 467 -2.66 -31.14 0.29
C PRO A 467 -3.50 -30.93 1.56
N ILE A 468 -4.62 -30.22 1.40
CA ILE A 468 -5.69 -30.16 2.41
C ILE A 468 -6.55 -31.39 2.20
N VAL A 469 -6.58 -32.29 3.19
CA VAL A 469 -7.29 -33.58 3.09
C VAL A 469 -8.64 -33.57 3.79
N ASP A 470 -8.83 -32.70 4.78
CA ASP A 470 -10.13 -32.44 5.44
C ASP A 470 -10.27 -30.96 5.79
N THR A 471 -11.50 -30.48 5.89
CA THR A 471 -11.84 -29.13 6.35
C THR A 471 -12.89 -29.17 7.45
N TYR A 472 -12.82 -28.22 8.37
CA TYR A 472 -13.66 -28.16 9.56
C TYR A 472 -14.31 -26.78 9.69
N LYS A 473 -15.62 -26.78 9.90
CA LYS A 473 -16.42 -25.56 10.08
C LYS A 473 -16.66 -25.33 11.56
N SER A 474 -16.68 -24.06 11.96
CA SER A 474 -17.01 -23.68 13.33
C SER A 474 -18.50 -23.83 13.65
N ASN A 475 -18.79 -24.31 14.86
CA ASN A 475 -20.11 -24.28 15.48
C ASN A 475 -20.46 -22.90 16.07
N LYS A 476 -19.46 -22.05 16.32
CA LYS A 476 -19.63 -20.66 16.77
C LYS A 476 -19.96 -19.73 15.61
N GLY A 477 -19.41 -20.00 14.43
CA GLY A 477 -19.69 -19.29 13.19
C GLY A 477 -18.46 -19.10 12.31
N SER A 478 -18.69 -18.95 11.00
CA SER A 478 -17.65 -18.82 9.97
C SER A 478 -16.73 -17.61 10.16
N PHE A 479 -17.15 -16.59 10.90
CA PHE A 479 -16.33 -15.41 11.19
C PHE A 479 -15.25 -15.67 12.25
N SER A 480 -15.44 -16.64 13.14
CA SER A 480 -14.67 -16.79 14.38
C SER A 480 -13.71 -17.99 14.40
N SER A 481 -13.98 -19.05 13.62
CA SER A 481 -13.16 -20.25 13.67
C SER A 481 -13.28 -21.09 12.39
N THR A 482 -12.16 -21.70 11.99
CA THR A 482 -12.09 -22.69 10.89
C THR A 482 -10.83 -23.53 11.02
N GLY A 483 -10.89 -24.78 10.56
CA GLY A 483 -9.76 -25.71 10.62
C GLY A 483 -9.53 -26.46 9.32
N VAL A 484 -8.29 -26.89 9.12
CA VAL A 484 -7.92 -27.83 8.04
C VAL A 484 -7.01 -28.93 8.57
N LYS A 485 -7.12 -30.10 7.95
CA LYS A 485 -6.10 -31.16 8.07
C LYS A 485 -5.23 -31.15 6.84
N VAL A 486 -3.91 -31.09 7.05
CA VAL A 486 -2.92 -31.11 5.96
C VAL A 486 -2.11 -32.40 6.00
N LYS A 487 -1.77 -32.93 4.81
CA LYS A 487 -0.91 -34.11 4.66
C LYS A 487 0.48 -33.71 4.21
N LEU A 488 1.47 -33.90 5.07
CA LEU A 488 2.86 -33.51 4.86
C LEU A 488 3.57 -34.43 3.86
N ASP A 489 4.70 -33.96 3.32
CA ASP A 489 5.51 -34.72 2.33
C ASP A 489 6.01 -36.07 2.89
N ASN A 490 6.22 -36.16 4.21
CA ASN A 490 6.61 -37.40 4.89
C ASN A 490 5.43 -38.36 5.17
N GLY A 491 4.22 -38.02 4.72
CA GLY A 491 3.00 -38.79 4.89
C GLY A 491 2.27 -38.60 6.23
N LYS A 492 2.84 -37.85 7.19
CA LYS A 492 2.16 -37.49 8.45
C LYS A 492 1.09 -36.42 8.21
N GLU A 493 0.19 -36.27 9.17
CA GLU A 493 -0.90 -35.29 9.15
C GLU A 493 -0.75 -34.30 10.30
N ALA A 494 -1.26 -33.08 10.10
CA ALA A 494 -1.33 -32.04 11.11
C ALA A 494 -2.63 -31.23 10.98
N LEU A 495 -3.14 -30.73 12.10
CA LEU A 495 -4.25 -29.78 12.14
C LEU A 495 -3.75 -28.35 12.23
N ILE A 496 -4.36 -27.48 11.43
CA ILE A 496 -4.13 -26.05 11.49
C ILE A 496 -5.47 -25.38 11.70
N TRP A 497 -5.56 -24.59 12.76
CA TRP A 497 -6.78 -23.90 13.17
C TRP A 497 -6.57 -22.39 13.12
N CYS A 498 -7.51 -21.68 12.52
CA CYS A 498 -7.50 -20.22 12.41
C CYS A 498 -8.68 -19.65 13.21
N VAL A 499 -8.42 -18.70 14.11
CA VAL A 499 -9.44 -18.08 14.97
C VAL A 499 -9.50 -16.56 14.78
N TRP A 500 -10.67 -15.99 15.08
CA TRP A 500 -10.83 -14.57 15.37
C TRP A 500 -11.70 -14.45 16.62
N LEU A 501 -11.15 -13.84 17.68
CA LEU A 501 -11.84 -13.65 18.95
C LEU A 501 -12.36 -12.21 19.07
N ARG A 502 -13.47 -11.98 19.77
CA ARG A 502 -13.93 -10.60 20.03
C ARG A 502 -13.03 -9.91 21.05
N TYR A 503 -12.82 -8.61 20.90
CA TYR A 503 -12.35 -7.71 21.96
C TYR A 503 -13.53 -7.03 22.69
N TRP A 504 -13.28 -6.44 23.86
CA TRP A 504 -14.33 -5.81 24.67
C TRP A 504 -14.57 -4.32 24.39
N LYS A 505 -13.61 -3.43 24.71
CA LYS A 505 -13.75 -1.97 24.54
C LYS A 505 -12.66 -1.43 23.61
N GLY A 506 -12.98 -1.39 22.32
CA GLY A 506 -12.04 -0.94 21.29
C GLY A 506 -10.83 -1.86 21.14
N ASP A 507 -9.85 -1.42 20.36
CA ASP A 507 -8.66 -2.20 20.02
C ASP A 507 -7.82 -2.58 21.26
N TYR A 508 -7.17 -3.75 21.22
CA TYR A 508 -6.33 -4.33 22.26
C TYR A 508 -4.89 -3.79 22.24
N THR A 509 -4.60 -2.80 21.38
CA THR A 509 -3.27 -2.20 21.26
C THR A 509 -3.02 -1.12 22.31
N ILE A 510 -1.74 -0.92 22.64
CA ILE A 510 -1.30 0.09 23.61
C ILE A 510 -1.66 1.53 23.22
N ALA A 511 -1.75 1.85 21.92
CA ALA A 511 -2.15 3.18 21.47
C ALA A 511 -3.58 3.53 21.92
N HIS A 512 -4.42 2.52 22.12
CA HIS A 512 -5.81 2.65 22.53
C HIS A 512 -6.01 2.41 24.04
N ASN A 513 -5.02 1.83 24.74
CA ASN A 513 -5.18 1.40 26.14
C ASN A 513 -5.39 2.58 27.12
N VAL A 514 -4.68 3.70 26.92
CA VAL A 514 -4.79 4.89 27.80
C VAL A 514 -6.10 5.64 27.60
N ARG A 515 -6.79 5.40 26.48
CA ARG A 515 -8.05 6.07 26.13
C ARG A 515 -9.27 5.24 26.52
N ASN A 516 -9.18 3.91 26.41
CA ASN A 516 -10.33 3.03 26.51
C ASN A 516 -10.46 2.31 27.86
N TYR A 517 -9.38 2.24 28.64
CA TYR A 517 -9.35 1.51 29.91
C TYR A 517 -8.84 2.41 31.05
N GLU A 518 -9.65 2.50 32.11
CA GLU A 518 -9.35 3.30 33.30
C GLU A 518 -8.34 2.62 34.23
N SER A 519 -8.20 1.29 34.12
CA SER A 519 -7.28 0.48 34.93
C SER A 519 -6.93 -0.86 34.26
N LYS A 520 -5.83 -1.48 34.70
CA LYS A 520 -5.46 -2.84 34.28
C LYS A 520 -6.54 -3.88 34.62
N ASP A 521 -7.22 -3.75 35.75
CA ASP A 521 -8.24 -4.70 36.20
C ASP A 521 -9.47 -4.66 35.30
N GLN A 522 -9.84 -3.47 34.81
CA GLN A 522 -10.89 -3.32 33.82
C GLN A 522 -10.51 -4.01 32.50
N TRP A 523 -9.24 -3.90 32.08
CA TRP A 523 -8.78 -4.55 30.86
C TRP A 523 -8.79 -6.08 30.98
N ILE A 524 -8.30 -6.63 32.11
CA ILE A 524 -8.36 -8.06 32.44
C ILE A 524 -9.80 -8.57 32.47
N ALA A 525 -10.73 -7.79 33.05
CA ALA A 525 -12.16 -8.14 33.03
C ALA A 525 -12.74 -8.16 31.61
N GLY A 526 -12.31 -7.24 30.75
CA GLY A 526 -12.68 -7.22 29.34
C GLY A 526 -12.22 -8.46 28.59
N ASP A 527 -10.97 -8.86 28.80
CA ASP A 527 -10.38 -10.07 28.23
C ASP A 527 -11.13 -11.33 28.66
N ASN A 528 -11.52 -11.40 29.94
CA ASN A 528 -12.36 -12.49 30.44
C ASN A 528 -13.78 -12.52 29.84
N ASN A 529 -14.36 -11.35 29.53
CA ASN A 529 -15.76 -11.25 29.10
C ASN A 529 -15.98 -11.49 27.60
N ALA A 530 -14.95 -11.30 26.78
CA ALA A 530 -15.05 -11.44 25.32
C ALA A 530 -14.12 -12.52 24.76
N PRO A 531 -12.79 -12.33 24.66
CA PRO A 531 -11.93 -13.30 23.98
C PRO A 531 -11.82 -14.63 24.72
N VAL A 532 -11.79 -14.66 26.06
CA VAL A 532 -11.81 -15.93 26.82
C VAL A 532 -13.06 -16.77 26.54
N VAL A 533 -14.24 -16.13 26.56
CA VAL A 533 -15.52 -16.82 26.30
C VAL A 533 -15.53 -17.41 24.89
N ASP A 534 -15.05 -16.64 23.91
CA ASP A 534 -14.97 -17.09 22.53
C ASP A 534 -14.00 -18.27 22.36
N LEU A 535 -12.83 -18.17 22.99
CA LEU A 535 -11.80 -19.18 22.89
C LEU A 535 -12.24 -20.49 23.57
N GLN A 536 -12.84 -20.44 24.75
CA GLN A 536 -13.34 -21.63 25.44
C GLN A 536 -14.38 -22.36 24.60
N GLU A 537 -15.32 -21.62 24.00
CA GLU A 537 -16.33 -22.20 23.12
C GLU A 537 -15.70 -22.85 21.88
N ILE A 538 -14.71 -22.21 21.25
CA ILE A 538 -14.01 -22.78 20.08
C ILE A 538 -13.23 -24.04 20.48
N LEU A 539 -12.51 -24.01 21.60
CA LEU A 539 -11.76 -25.18 22.07
C LEU A 539 -12.70 -26.37 22.30
N GLU A 540 -13.80 -26.16 23.02
CA GLU A 540 -14.72 -27.24 23.41
C GLU A 540 -15.60 -27.74 22.26
N LYS A 541 -16.15 -26.82 21.47
CA LYS A 541 -17.16 -27.16 20.46
C LYS A 541 -16.58 -27.36 19.07
N ASP A 542 -15.45 -26.76 18.76
CA ASP A 542 -14.85 -26.87 17.44
C ASP A 542 -13.64 -27.81 17.50
N ILE A 543 -12.64 -27.54 18.35
CA ILE A 543 -11.36 -28.27 18.29
C ILE A 543 -11.47 -29.66 18.93
N ASP A 544 -11.93 -29.75 20.19
CA ASP A 544 -12.03 -31.00 20.94
C ASP A 544 -13.00 -32.00 20.29
N ALA A 545 -13.96 -31.50 19.49
CA ALA A 545 -14.90 -32.34 18.75
C ALA A 545 -14.24 -33.16 17.63
N PHE A 546 -13.08 -32.73 17.11
CA PHE A 546 -12.37 -33.38 16.01
C PHE A 546 -10.95 -33.83 16.38
N TYR A 547 -10.43 -33.37 17.51
CA TYR A 547 -9.06 -33.67 17.92
C TYR A 547 -8.95 -35.02 18.62
N ASP A 548 -8.12 -35.92 18.08
CA ASP A 548 -7.93 -37.28 18.58
C ASP A 548 -6.87 -37.39 19.69
N GLY A 549 -6.26 -36.27 20.09
CA GLY A 549 -5.19 -36.22 21.09
C GLY A 549 -3.82 -36.69 20.61
N LYS A 550 -3.66 -37.07 19.34
CA LYS A 550 -2.41 -37.66 18.80
C LYS A 550 -1.80 -36.85 17.68
N MET A 551 -2.63 -36.23 16.86
CA MET A 551 -2.15 -35.39 15.76
C MET A 551 -1.51 -34.10 16.29
N PRO A 552 -0.43 -33.58 15.68
CA PRO A 552 0.03 -32.22 15.98
C PRO A 552 -1.03 -31.20 15.56
N ILE A 553 -1.30 -30.20 16.42
CA ILE A 553 -2.23 -29.11 16.14
C ILE A 553 -1.54 -27.75 16.38
N VAL A 554 -1.76 -26.81 15.46
CA VAL A 554 -1.38 -25.40 15.61
C VAL A 554 -2.65 -24.57 15.60
N ILE A 555 -2.84 -23.75 16.64
CA ILE A 555 -3.90 -22.74 16.69
C ILE A 555 -3.25 -21.39 16.42
N ALA A 556 -3.72 -20.72 15.38
CA ALA A 556 -3.28 -19.40 14.95
C ALA A 556 -4.50 -18.51 14.69
N GLY A 557 -4.27 -17.25 14.36
CA GLY A 557 -5.31 -16.28 14.05
C GLY A 557 -5.19 -15.02 14.89
N ASP A 558 -6.30 -14.29 14.97
CA ASP A 558 -6.40 -13.03 15.70
C ASP A 558 -7.09 -13.25 17.04
N PHE A 559 -6.28 -13.34 18.09
CA PHE A 559 -6.77 -13.53 19.45
C PHE A 559 -7.38 -12.27 20.05
N ASN A 560 -7.17 -11.09 19.43
CA ASN A 560 -7.62 -9.80 19.95
C ASN A 560 -7.30 -9.58 21.46
N SER A 561 -6.17 -10.16 21.89
CA SER A 561 -5.65 -10.13 23.25
C SER A 561 -4.12 -10.14 23.17
N CYS A 562 -3.45 -9.50 24.12
CA CYS A 562 -2.00 -9.60 24.26
C CYS A 562 -1.59 -10.88 25.00
N SER A 563 -0.30 -11.26 24.90
CA SER A 563 0.25 -12.37 25.67
C SER A 563 0.66 -11.94 27.07
N HIS A 564 0.38 -12.80 28.05
CA HIS A 564 0.90 -12.71 29.41
C HIS A 564 2.44 -12.79 29.47
N LEU A 565 3.10 -13.25 28.40
CA LEU A 565 4.57 -13.30 28.30
C LEU A 565 5.19 -11.95 27.87
N ASP A 566 4.40 -11.06 27.29
CA ASP A 566 4.86 -9.73 26.86
C ASP A 566 4.64 -8.68 27.96
N PHE A 567 3.48 -8.73 28.63
CA PHE A 567 3.09 -7.77 29.67
C PHE A 567 3.58 -8.15 31.07
N THR A 568 4.88 -8.46 31.18
CA THR A 568 5.52 -8.90 32.41
C THR A 568 5.93 -7.75 33.32
N MET A 569 6.14 -8.02 34.61
CA MET A 569 6.78 -7.09 35.54
C MET A 569 8.11 -6.53 35.01
N ARG A 570 8.90 -7.34 34.29
CA ARG A 570 10.17 -6.91 33.68
C ARG A 570 9.94 -5.89 32.58
N ALA A 571 8.96 -6.11 31.70
CA ALA A 571 8.61 -5.16 30.64
C ALA A 571 8.10 -3.84 31.23
N ALA A 572 7.22 -3.93 32.23
CA ALA A 572 6.68 -2.80 32.97
C ALA A 572 7.80 -1.97 33.65
N ALA A 573 8.71 -2.63 34.37
CA ALA A 573 9.84 -1.97 35.04
C ALA A 573 10.80 -1.28 34.05
N ALA A 574 10.85 -1.73 32.80
CA ALA A 574 11.62 -1.12 31.73
C ALA A 574 10.89 0.06 31.04
N GLY A 575 9.70 0.42 31.49
CA GLY A 575 8.87 1.48 30.88
C GLY A 575 8.20 1.06 29.57
N ILE A 576 8.28 -0.21 29.20
CA ILE A 576 7.52 -0.77 28.09
C ILE A 576 6.07 -0.90 28.53
N HIS A 577 5.15 -0.87 27.59
CA HIS A 577 3.72 -1.02 27.83
C HIS A 577 3.10 0.05 28.76
N ASN A 578 3.63 1.29 28.72
CA ASN A 578 3.26 2.37 29.66
C ASN A 578 3.52 1.99 31.14
N GLY A 579 4.45 1.06 31.39
CA GLY A 579 4.77 0.57 32.71
C GLY A 579 3.71 -0.37 33.30
N TRP A 580 2.79 -0.90 32.49
CA TRP A 580 1.74 -1.78 32.97
C TRP A 580 2.15 -3.25 32.87
N GLU A 581 2.05 -3.95 34.00
CA GLU A 581 2.04 -5.41 34.07
C GLU A 581 0.57 -5.88 34.04
N VAL A 582 0.23 -6.69 33.03
CA VAL A 582 -1.14 -7.14 32.78
C VAL A 582 -1.12 -8.64 32.49
N ASP A 583 -1.87 -9.36 33.29
CA ASP A 583 -1.90 -10.81 33.26
C ASP A 583 -3.07 -11.33 32.42
N PHE A 584 -2.92 -11.24 31.09
CA PHE A 584 -4.01 -11.51 30.12
C PHE A 584 -4.55 -12.97 30.21
N PRO A 585 -5.82 -13.15 30.61
CA PRO A 585 -6.45 -14.47 30.75
C PRO A 585 -6.50 -15.33 29.49
N THR A 586 -6.71 -14.73 28.30
CA THR A 586 -6.90 -15.48 27.04
C THR A 586 -5.73 -16.43 26.75
N ALA A 587 -4.49 -15.93 26.84
CA ALA A 587 -3.29 -16.75 26.62
C ALA A 587 -3.13 -17.86 27.68
N LYS A 588 -3.59 -17.63 28.92
CA LYS A 588 -3.56 -18.65 29.98
C LYS A 588 -4.52 -19.80 29.74
N VAL A 589 -5.67 -19.55 29.11
CA VAL A 589 -6.61 -20.61 28.74
C VAL A 589 -5.96 -21.60 27.77
N ILE A 590 -5.24 -21.09 26.76
CA ILE A 590 -4.44 -21.91 25.83
C ILE A 590 -3.38 -22.72 26.59
N LEU A 591 -2.58 -22.06 27.43
CA LEU A 591 -1.50 -22.71 28.17
C LEU A 591 -2.01 -23.81 29.12
N ASN A 592 -3.09 -23.54 29.86
CA ASN A 592 -3.71 -24.50 30.79
C ASN A 592 -4.28 -25.73 30.08
N ARG A 593 -4.56 -25.64 28.78
CA ARG A 593 -4.97 -26.77 27.93
C ARG A 593 -3.77 -27.58 27.39
N GLY A 594 -2.54 -27.22 27.75
CA GLY A 594 -1.32 -27.96 27.41
C GLY A 594 -0.65 -27.53 26.11
N TYR A 595 -1.15 -26.47 25.47
CA TYR A 595 -0.51 -25.85 24.32
C TYR A 595 0.76 -25.12 24.74
N LYS A 596 1.63 -24.86 23.77
CA LYS A 596 2.86 -24.08 23.92
C LYS A 596 2.81 -22.92 22.96
N ASP A 597 3.27 -21.77 23.44
CA ASP A 597 3.57 -20.58 22.64
C ASP A 597 4.91 -20.79 21.92
#